data_AF-A0A401RDV1-F1
#
_entry.id   AF-A0A401RDV1-F1
#
_cell.length_a   1.000
_cell.length_b   1.000
_cell.length_c   1.000
_cell.angle_alpha   90.00
_cell.angle_beta   90.00
_cell.angle_gamma   90.00
#
_symmetry.space_group_name_H-M   'P 1'
#
loop_
_entity.id
_entity.type
_entity.pdbx_description
1 polymer ?
#
loop_
_entity_poly.entity_id
_entity_poly.type
_entity_poly.pdbx_seq_one_letter_code
_entity_poly.pdbx_strand_id
1 'polypeptide(L)'
;KVKFIRIDGSTSSSDRQSLCDQFQFSEQRCVAVLSITAANMGLTLSSADLVIIAELFWNPGILFQAEDRVHRIGQSNCVDIHYLVARGTADDYLW
;
A
#
# COMPACT_ATOMS: atom_id res chain seq x y z
N LYS A 1 19.02 8.64 5.34
CA LYS A 1 18.53 7.32 4.86
C LYS A 1 17.10 7.15 5.37
N VAL A 2 16.16 6.77 4.51
CA VAL A 2 14.75 6.53 4.88
C VAL A 2 14.62 5.05 5.28
N LYS A 3 13.92 4.76 6.38
CA LYS A 3 13.61 3.39 6.78
C LYS A 3 12.47 2.86 5.92
N PHE A 4 12.50 1.59 5.58
CA PHE A 4 11.43 0.97 4.81
C PHE A 4 11.17 -0.46 5.26
N ILE A 5 9.92 -0.89 5.07
CA ILE A 5 9.52 -2.29 5.13
C ILE A 5 9.18 -2.76 3.72
N ARG A 6 9.31 -4.07 3.46
CA ARG A 6 8.90 -4.67 2.19
C ARG A 6 8.00 -5.87 2.47
N ILE A 7 6.82 -5.90 1.88
CA ILE A 7 5.92 -7.05 1.95
C ILE A 7 5.53 -7.46 0.53
N ASP A 8 5.87 -8.68 0.16
CA ASP A 8 5.63 -9.27 -1.15
C ASP A 8 5.15 -10.73 -1.01
N GLY A 9 4.93 -11.40 -2.14
CA GLY A 9 4.52 -12.81 -2.17
C GLY A 9 5.49 -13.79 -1.51
N SER A 10 6.76 -13.42 -1.34
CA SER A 10 7.77 -14.25 -0.66
C SER A 10 7.80 -14.06 0.86
N THR A 11 7.11 -13.03 1.37
CA THR A 11 7.08 -12.73 2.80
C THR A 11 6.14 -13.70 3.52
N SER A 12 6.65 -14.36 4.57
CA SER A 12 5.87 -15.32 5.36
C SER A 12 4.72 -14.63 6.12
N SER A 13 3.67 -15.37 6.44
CA SER A 13 2.52 -14.79 7.17
C SER A 13 2.89 -14.22 8.54
N SER A 14 3.85 -14.83 9.25
CA SER A 14 4.35 -14.33 10.54
C SER A 14 5.10 -13.02 10.40
N ASP A 15 5.93 -12.89 9.35
CA ASP A 15 6.75 -11.69 9.15
C ASP A 15 5.90 -10.50 8.70
N ARG A 16 4.83 -10.75 7.92
CA ARG A 16 3.90 -9.71 7.46
C ARG A 16 3.32 -8.90 8.61
N GLN A 17 2.84 -9.60 9.65
CA GLN A 17 2.27 -8.92 10.81
C GLN A 17 3.31 -8.08 11.54
N SER A 18 4.51 -8.65 11.77
CA SER A 18 5.60 -7.93 12.44
C SER A 18 6.05 -6.69 11.66
N LEU A 19 6.12 -6.77 10.34
CA LEU A 19 6.45 -5.64 9.47
C LEU A 19 5.35 -4.57 9.48
N CYS A 20 4.07 -4.99 9.42
CA CYS A 20 2.95 -4.07 9.56
C CYS A 20 2.98 -3.33 10.90
N ASP A 21 3.20 -4.04 12.00
CA ASP A 21 3.31 -3.42 13.33
C ASP A 21 4.50 -2.44 13.38
N GLN A 22 5.64 -2.80 12.78
CA GLN A 22 6.80 -1.92 12.67
C GLN A 22 6.50 -0.62 11.91
N PHE A 23 5.65 -0.68 10.88
CA PHE A 23 5.21 0.51 10.14
C PHE A 23 4.20 1.33 10.95
N GLN A 24 3.21 0.68 11.57
CA GLN A 24 2.14 1.32 12.32
C GLN A 24 2.61 2.02 13.59
N PHE A 25 3.60 1.45 14.28
CA PHE A 25 4.12 1.98 15.54
C PHE A 25 5.46 2.69 15.40
N SER A 26 5.88 3.00 14.17
CA SER A 26 7.12 3.73 13.92
C SER A 26 6.98 5.20 14.28
N GLU A 27 7.81 5.70 15.20
CA GLU A 27 7.92 7.15 15.47
C GLU A 27 8.71 7.90 14.38
N GLN A 28 9.43 7.17 13.53
CA GLN A 28 10.24 7.72 12.45
C GLN A 28 9.52 7.57 11.10
N ARG A 29 9.83 8.47 10.16
CA ARG A 29 9.36 8.36 8.77
C ARG A 29 9.78 7.00 8.18
N CYS A 30 8.78 6.16 7.92
CA CYS A 30 8.93 4.82 7.38
C CYS A 30 8.15 4.72 6.06
N VAL A 31 8.70 4.00 5.08
CA VAL A 31 8.03 3.73 3.80
C VAL A 31 7.66 2.25 3.75
N ALA A 32 6.41 1.94 3.42
CA ALA A 32 6.00 0.57 3.15
C ALA A 32 6.01 0.31 1.64
N VAL A 33 6.80 -0.67 1.20
CA VAL A 33 6.81 -1.14 -0.18
C VAL A 33 6.04 -2.44 -0.26
N LEU A 34 4.95 -2.45 -1.02
CA LEU A 34 4.01 -3.56 -1.08
C LEU A 34 3.79 -3.94 -2.54
N SER A 35 3.69 -5.24 -2.83
CA SER A 35 3.02 -5.68 -4.07
C SER A 35 1.51 -5.57 -3.90
N ILE A 36 0.78 -5.17 -4.95
CA ILE A 36 -0.68 -4.97 -4.86
C ILE A 36 -1.44 -6.22 -4.40
N THR A 37 -0.97 -7.40 -4.77
CA THR A 37 -1.56 -8.69 -4.34
C THR A 37 -1.31 -8.98 -2.86
N ALA A 38 -0.14 -8.61 -2.32
CA ALA A 38 0.16 -8.76 -0.91
C ALA A 38 -0.59 -7.74 -0.03
N ALA A 39 -0.81 -6.52 -0.53
CA ALA A 39 -1.67 -5.53 0.11
C ALA A 39 -3.10 -6.04 0.32
N ASN A 40 -3.53 -7.00 -0.51
CA ASN A 40 -4.85 -7.58 -0.46
C ASN A 40 -5.06 -8.63 0.67
N MET A 41 -3.99 -9.03 1.38
CA MET A 41 -4.06 -10.13 2.37
C MET A 41 -4.50 -9.71 3.78
N GLY A 42 -5.24 -8.60 3.92
CA GLY A 42 -5.82 -8.18 5.20
C GLY A 42 -4.89 -7.37 6.11
N LEU A 43 -3.88 -6.73 5.54
CA LEU A 43 -2.97 -5.84 6.26
C LEU A 43 -3.72 -4.55 6.71
N THR A 44 -3.27 -3.96 7.81
CA THR A 44 -3.79 -2.67 8.31
C THR A 44 -2.67 -1.64 8.30
N LEU A 45 -2.85 -0.56 7.55
CA LEU A 45 -1.84 0.47 7.28
C LEU A 45 -2.36 1.87 7.61
N SER A 46 -3.14 1.99 8.68
CA SER A 46 -3.83 3.22 9.08
C SER A 46 -2.90 4.36 9.52
N SER A 47 -1.60 4.12 9.67
CA SER A 47 -0.62 5.18 9.95
C SER A 47 -0.11 5.87 8.68
N ALA A 48 -0.48 5.40 7.49
CA ALA A 48 -0.06 6.04 6.25
C ALA A 48 -0.90 7.29 5.96
N ASP A 49 -0.21 8.37 5.59
CA ASP A 49 -0.84 9.62 5.12
C ASP A 49 -0.83 9.74 3.58
N LEU A 50 0.08 9.03 2.91
CA LEU A 50 0.27 9.06 1.46
C LEU A 50 0.39 7.64 0.90
N VAL A 51 -0.38 7.37 -0.15
CA VAL A 51 -0.33 6.12 -0.92
C VAL A 51 0.01 6.45 -2.36
N ILE A 52 0.99 5.75 -2.90
CA ILE A 52 1.37 5.85 -4.31
C ILE A 52 1.12 4.48 -4.93
N ILE A 53 0.15 4.42 -5.84
CA ILE A 53 -0.15 3.24 -6.64
C ILE A 53 0.70 3.31 -7.91
N ALA A 54 1.75 2.51 -7.95
CA ALA A 54 2.72 2.49 -9.04
C ALA A 54 2.38 1.47 -10.16
N GLU A 55 1.38 0.60 -9.94
CA GLU A 55 0.92 -0.39 -10.90
C GLU A 55 -0.60 -0.31 -11.06
N LEU A 56 -1.08 -0.19 -12.31
CA LEU A 56 -2.50 -0.30 -12.62
C LEU A 56 -2.85 -1.76 -12.83
N PHE A 57 -3.69 -2.30 -11.96
CA PHE A 57 -4.19 -3.66 -12.09
C PHE A 57 -5.45 -3.67 -12.97
N TRP A 58 -5.52 -4.61 -13.91
CA TRP A 58 -6.63 -4.72 -14.87
C TRP A 58 -8.02 -4.90 -14.22
N ASN A 59 -8.05 -5.41 -12.98
CA ASN A 59 -9.26 -5.49 -12.18
C ASN A 59 -9.32 -4.31 -11.21
N PRO A 60 -10.20 -3.31 -11.41
CA PRO A 60 -10.31 -2.14 -10.55
C PRO A 60 -10.72 -2.50 -9.12
N GLY A 61 -11.41 -3.62 -8.91
CA GLY A 61 -11.78 -4.09 -7.57
C GLY A 61 -10.58 -4.38 -6.67
N ILE A 62 -9.44 -4.77 -7.24
CA ILE A 62 -8.20 -4.99 -6.47
C ILE A 62 -7.59 -3.65 -6.04
N LEU A 63 -7.66 -2.62 -6.90
CA LEU A 63 -7.18 -1.28 -6.58
C LEU A 63 -8.02 -0.68 -5.44
N PHE A 64 -9.36 -0.68 -5.56
CA PHE A 64 -10.25 -0.21 -4.49
C PHE A 64 -10.01 -0.93 -3.17
N GLN A 65 -9.82 -2.25 -3.22
CA GLN A 65 -9.55 -3.03 -2.01
C GLN A 65 -8.20 -2.67 -1.37
N ALA A 66 -7.20 -2.27 -2.17
CA ALA A 66 -5.93 -1.77 -1.65
C ALA A 66 -6.09 -0.37 -1.02
N GLU A 67 -6.89 0.52 -1.62
CA GLU A 67 -7.24 1.83 -1.04
C GLU A 67 -7.94 1.69 0.32
N ASP A 68 -8.92 0.79 0.40
CA ASP A 68 -9.69 0.49 1.63
C ASP A 68 -8.79 0.01 2.80
N ARG A 69 -7.60 -0.53 2.52
CA ARG A 69 -6.65 -0.92 3.60
C ARG A 69 -6.01 0.28 4.28
N VAL A 70 -5.93 1.40 3.58
CA VAL A 70 -5.35 2.63 4.10
C VAL A 70 -6.44 3.55 4.63
N HIS A 71 -7.58 3.63 3.92
CA HIS A 71 -8.81 4.28 4.39
C HIS A 71 -9.57 3.42 5.40
N ARG A 72 -8.96 3.14 6.55
CA ARG A 72 -9.56 2.31 7.58
C ARG A 72 -9.98 3.10 8.81
N ILE A 73 -11.07 2.65 9.45
CA ILE A 73 -11.56 3.16 10.73
C ILE A 73 -10.40 3.14 11.75
N GLY A 74 -10.07 4.30 12.31
CA GLY A 74 -8.92 4.49 13.23
C GLY A 74 -7.78 5.31 12.64
N GLN A 75 -7.84 5.68 11.36
CA GLN A 75 -6.93 6.67 10.79
C GLN A 75 -7.28 8.08 11.31
N SER A 76 -6.27 8.86 11.68
CA SER A 76 -6.47 10.19 12.31
C SER A 76 -6.36 11.36 11.31
N ASN A 77 -5.74 11.11 10.16
CA ASN A 77 -5.41 12.10 9.14
C ASN A 77 -6.15 11.77 7.84
N CYS A 78 -6.14 12.67 6.85
CA CYS A 78 -6.55 12.32 5.49
C CYS A 78 -5.47 11.45 4.84
N VAL A 79 -5.86 10.46 4.03
CA VAL A 79 -4.93 9.77 3.11
C VAL A 79 -5.01 10.44 1.74
N ASP A 80 -3.86 10.82 1.19
CA ASP A 80 -3.75 11.19 -0.21
C ASP A 80 -3.37 9.95 -1.03
N ILE A 81 -4.18 9.62 -2.04
CA ILE A 81 -3.93 8.50 -2.95
C ILE A 81 -3.56 9.05 -4.33
N HIS A 82 -2.37 8.67 -4.80
CA HIS A 82 -1.84 9.09 -6.09
C HIS A 82 -1.60 7.87 -6.97
N TYR A 83 -2.22 7.88 -8.15
CA TYR A 83 -1.97 6.91 -9.21
C TYR A 83 -0.86 7.40 -10.13
N LEU A 84 0.17 6.57 -10.32
CA LEU A 84 1.17 6.82 -11.36
C LEU A 84 0.68 6.19 -12.66
N VAL A 85 0.38 7.04 -13.63
CA VAL A 85 -0.11 6.62 -14.95
C VAL A 85 0.92 7.04 -16.01
N ALA A 86 1.51 6.09 -16.70
CA ALA A 86 2.49 6.36 -17.75
C ALA A 86 1.80 6.62 -19.09
N ARG A 87 1.84 7.89 -19.55
CA ARG A 87 1.25 8.29 -20.84
C ARG A 87 1.92 7.59 -22.03
N GLY A 88 1.11 7.22 -23.02
CA GLY A 88 1.56 6.53 -24.22
C GLY A 88 1.90 5.05 -23.99
N THR A 89 1.46 4.47 -22.87
CA THR A 89 1.68 3.07 -22.53
C THR A 89 0.36 2.31 -22.37
N ALA A 90 0.42 1.04 -21.98
CA ALA A 90 -0.76 0.24 -21.70
C ALA A 90 -1.66 0.87 -20.61
N ASP A 91 -1.09 1.68 -19.72
CA ASP A 91 -1.81 2.38 -18.64
C ASP A 91 -2.96 3.26 -19.17
N ASP A 92 -2.80 3.87 -20.35
CA ASP A 92 -3.84 4.71 -20.97
C ASP A 92 -5.11 3.93 -21.33
N TYR A 93 -5.02 2.61 -21.46
CA TYR A 93 -6.17 1.73 -21.74
C TYR A 93 -6.76 1.09 -20.49
N LEU A 94 -6.00 1.09 -19.38
CA LEU A 94 -6.40 0.51 -18.10
C LEU A 94 -7.07 1.54 -17.17
N TRP A 95 -6.82 2.82 -17.41
CA TRP A 95 -7.41 3.95 -16.70
C TRP A 95 -8.81 4.33 -17.22
#